data_AF-A0A973JQ60-F1
#
_entry.id   AF-A0A973JQ60-F1
#
_cell.length_a   1.000
_cell.length_b   1.000
_cell.length_c   1.000
_cell.angle_alpha   90.00
_cell.angle_beta   90.00
_cell.angle_gamma   90.00
#
_symmetry.space_group_name_H-M   'P 1'
#
loop_
_entity.id
_entity.type
_entity.pdbx_description
1 polymer ?
#
loop_
_entity_poly.entity_id
_entity_poly.type
_entity_poly.pdbx_seq_one_letter_code
_entity_poly.pdbx_strand_id
1 'polypeptide(L)'
;MRTMKAVLGLLVVLALCGVLRTTQTAAADDVPRISKEEAKALLGKPNVVFLDARVDKALKGSSRKILGAMRVDLFDLETQAANYGKDTTFIIY
;
A
#
# COMPACT_ATOMS: atom_id res chain seq x y z
N MET A 1 -12.60 -37.14 33.95
CA MET A 1 -12.86 -35.71 34.26
C MET A 1 -11.61 -34.83 34.30
N ARG A 2 -10.45 -35.30 34.83
CA ARG A 2 -9.21 -34.51 34.93
C ARG A 2 -8.58 -34.19 33.56
N THR A 3 -8.62 -35.15 32.63
CA THR A 3 -8.11 -35.02 31.25
C THR A 3 -8.97 -34.12 30.36
N MET A 4 -10.31 -34.22 30.44
CA MET A 4 -11.23 -33.31 29.71
C MET A 4 -11.06 -31.84 30.11
N LYS A 5 -10.82 -31.55 31.40
CA LYS A 5 -10.57 -30.17 31.87
C LYS A 5 -9.24 -29.63 31.34
N ALA A 6 -8.22 -30.48 31.22
CA ALA A 6 -6.92 -30.11 30.65
C ALA A 6 -7.02 -29.83 29.14
N VAL A 7 -7.77 -30.65 28.40
CA VAL A 7 -8.02 -30.44 26.95
C VAL A 7 -8.83 -29.17 26.72
N LEU A 8 -9.87 -28.93 27.53
CA LEU A 8 -10.67 -27.70 27.43
C LEU A 8 -9.84 -26.46 27.77
N GLY A 9 -8.96 -26.53 28.78
CA GLY A 9 -8.03 -25.46 29.10
C GLY A 9 -7.05 -25.17 27.95
N LEU A 10 -6.52 -26.21 27.30
CA LEU A 10 -5.62 -26.05 26.16
C LEU A 10 -6.32 -25.41 24.94
N LEU A 11 -7.57 -25.79 24.68
CA LEU A 11 -8.38 -25.20 23.60
C LEU A 11 -8.69 -23.72 23.85
N VAL A 12 -8.95 -23.32 25.10
CA VAL A 12 -9.18 -21.91 25.46
C VAL A 12 -7.90 -21.08 25.31
N VAL A 13 -6.74 -21.61 25.68
CA VAL A 13 -5.44 -20.94 25.48
C VAL A 13 -5.13 -20.76 24.00
N LEU A 14 -5.35 -21.80 23.17
CA LEU A 14 -5.15 -21.70 21.72
C LEU A 14 -6.11 -20.70 21.07
N ALA A 15 -7.36 -20.63 21.54
CA ALA A 15 -8.33 -19.63 21.07
C ALA A 15 -7.92 -18.19 21.44
N LEU A 16 -7.37 -17.96 22.64
CA LEU A 16 -6.87 -16.64 23.03
C LEU A 16 -5.61 -16.22 22.25
N CYS A 17 -4.70 -17.15 21.96
CA CYS A 17 -3.49 -16.84 21.18
C CYS A 17 -3.78 -16.54 19.70
N GLY A 18 -4.90 -17.01 19.15
CA GLY A 18 -5.28 -16.79 17.75
C GLY A 18 -5.80 -15.38 17.44
N VAL A 19 -6.29 -14.64 18.44
CA VAL A 19 -6.99 -13.35 18.25
C VAL A 19 -6.03 -12.16 18.14
N LEU A 20 -4.76 -12.33 18.50
CA LEU A 20 -3.76 -11.25 18.48
C LEU A 20 -2.87 -11.26 17.22
N ARG A 21 -3.42 -11.67 16.07
CA ARG A 21 -2.76 -11.40 14.79
C ARG A 21 -3.07 -9.97 14.36
N THR A 22 -2.37 -9.01 14.98
CA THR A 22 -2.24 -7.69 14.37
C THR A 22 -1.50 -7.89 13.06
N THR A 23 -2.15 -7.58 11.95
CA THR A 23 -1.49 -7.46 10.65
C THR A 23 -0.62 -6.22 10.71
N GLN A 24 0.51 -6.31 11.41
CA GLN A 24 1.52 -5.28 11.39
C GLN A 24 2.18 -5.41 10.02
N THR A 25 1.62 -4.71 9.04
CA THR A 25 2.33 -4.43 7.80
C THR A 25 3.58 -3.67 8.23
N ALA A 26 4.73 -4.30 8.09
CA ALA A 26 6.02 -3.62 8.23
C ALA A 26 6.08 -2.55 7.14
N ALA A 27 5.53 -1.37 7.44
CA ALA A 27 5.77 -0.18 6.67
C ALA A 27 7.23 0.19 6.91
N ALA A 28 8.01 0.35 5.85
CA ALA A 28 9.29 1.04 5.98
C ALA A 28 8.97 2.46 6.49
N ASP A 29 9.29 2.74 7.76
CA ASP A 29 9.00 4.03 8.41
C ASP A 29 9.70 5.21 7.71
N ASP A 30 10.72 4.91 6.90
CA ASP A 30 11.54 5.90 6.19
C ASP A 30 10.90 6.46 4.91
N VAL A 31 9.75 5.93 4.47
CA VAL A 31 9.07 6.42 3.25
C VAL A 31 7.98 7.41 3.63
N PRO A 32 8.08 8.70 3.23
CA PRO A 32 7.05 9.69 3.49
C PRO A 32 5.70 9.26 2.91
N ARG A 33 4.64 9.33 3.72
CA ARG A 33 3.27 9.03 3.31
C ARG A 33 2.38 10.24 3.51
N ILE A 34 1.38 10.34 2.66
CA ILE A 34 0.33 11.36 2.74
C ILE A 34 -1.03 10.68 2.81
N SER A 35 -2.01 11.36 3.41
CA SER A 35 -3.41 10.95 3.39
C SER A 35 -4.02 11.07 1.99
N LYS A 36 -5.16 10.40 1.78
CA LYS A 36 -5.91 10.52 0.51
C LYS A 36 -6.48 11.93 0.32
N GLU A 37 -6.79 12.64 1.40
CA GLU A 37 -7.25 14.03 1.39
C GLU A 37 -6.15 14.98 0.92
N GLU A 38 -4.94 14.83 1.46
CA GLU A 38 -3.76 15.58 1.03
C GLU A 38 -3.42 15.28 -0.43
N ALA A 39 -3.42 14.01 -0.83
CA ALA A 39 -3.23 13.61 -2.22
C ALA A 39 -4.27 14.28 -3.14
N LYS A 40 -5.55 14.28 -2.76
CA LYS A 40 -6.62 14.93 -3.53
C LYS A 40 -6.39 16.43 -3.69
N ALA A 41 -5.89 17.10 -2.66
CA ALA A 41 -5.57 18.53 -2.71
C ALA A 41 -4.40 18.88 -3.64
N LEU A 42 -3.59 17.88 -4.03
CA LEU A 42 -2.45 18.04 -4.93
C LEU A 42 -2.79 17.71 -6.40
N LEU A 43 -3.99 17.20 -6.69
CA LEU A 43 -4.40 16.88 -8.06
C LEU A 43 -4.36 18.11 -8.96
N GLY A 44 -3.71 17.97 -10.12
CA GLY A 44 -3.62 19.03 -11.14
C GLY A 44 -2.68 20.18 -10.78
N LYS A 45 -1.97 20.14 -9.64
CA LYS A 45 -0.95 21.13 -9.33
C LYS A 45 0.24 21.01 -10.29
N PRO A 46 0.89 22.13 -10.64
CA PRO A 46 2.12 22.08 -11.41
C PRO A 46 3.20 21.31 -10.63
N ASN A 47 4.07 20.62 -11.35
CA ASN A 47 5.19 19.85 -10.82
C ASN A 47 4.79 18.69 -9.87
N VAL A 48 3.51 18.29 -9.84
CA VAL A 48 3.05 17.10 -9.13
C VAL A 48 2.62 16.05 -10.13
N VAL A 49 3.19 14.85 -10.02
CA VAL A 49 2.88 13.72 -10.90
C VAL A 49 2.39 12.54 -10.08
N PHE A 50 1.20 12.05 -10.43
CA PHE A 50 0.66 10.83 -9.87
C PHE A 50 1.14 9.63 -10.69
N LEU A 51 1.76 8.65 -10.03
CA LEU A 51 2.27 7.44 -10.65
C LEU A 51 1.45 6.22 -10.19
N ASP A 52 0.83 5.55 -11.16
CA ASP A 52 0.12 4.28 -10.97
C ASP A 52 1.12 3.13 -11.05
N ALA A 53 1.53 2.61 -9.89
CA ALA A 53 2.45 1.48 -9.75
C ALA A 53 1.72 0.15 -9.50
N ARG A 54 0.39 0.08 -9.73
CA ARG A 54 -0.39 -1.14 -9.51
C ARG A 54 0.13 -2.29 -10.38
N VAL A 55 0.23 -3.48 -9.81
CA VAL A 55 0.63 -4.71 -10.54
C VAL A 55 -0.56 -5.62 -10.83
N ASP A 56 -0.47 -6.38 -11.92
CA ASP A 56 -1.32 -7.50 -12.35
C ASP A 56 -2.76 -7.55 -11.80
N LYS A 57 -2.94 -8.14 -10.61
CA LYS A 57 -4.26 -8.37 -10.02
C LYS A 57 -4.96 -7.08 -9.61
N ALA A 58 -4.20 -6.10 -9.11
CA ALA A 58 -4.73 -4.79 -8.72
C ALA A 58 -5.11 -3.93 -9.93
N LEU A 59 -4.39 -4.09 -11.05
CA LEU A 59 -4.74 -3.44 -12.31
C LEU A 59 -5.98 -4.10 -12.93
N LYS A 60 -6.00 -5.43 -13.06
CA LYS A 60 -7.11 -6.18 -13.65
C LYS A 60 -8.40 -6.08 -12.83
N GLY A 61 -8.28 -5.93 -11.51
CA GLY A 61 -9.42 -5.82 -10.60
C GLY A 61 -10.12 -4.46 -10.60
N SER A 62 -9.56 -3.43 -11.23
CA SER A 62 -10.20 -2.11 -11.33
C SER A 62 -9.76 -1.33 -12.57
N SER A 63 -10.72 -1.07 -13.45
CA SER A 63 -10.56 -0.14 -14.58
C SER A 63 -10.39 1.32 -14.15
N ARG A 64 -10.73 1.65 -12.89
CA ARG A 64 -10.56 2.99 -12.33
C ARG A 64 -9.13 3.22 -11.85
N LYS A 65 -8.62 4.42 -12.10
CA LYS A 65 -7.33 4.95 -11.63
C LYS A 65 -7.48 6.40 -11.19
N ILE A 66 -6.48 6.94 -10.48
CA ILE A 66 -6.46 8.38 -10.15
C ILE A 66 -6.40 9.19 -11.45
N LEU A 67 -7.22 10.24 -11.54
CA LEU A 67 -7.30 11.10 -12.71
C LEU A 67 -5.93 11.75 -12.98
N GLY A 68 -5.46 11.68 -14.23
CA GLY A 68 -4.16 12.22 -14.63
C GLY A 68 -2.96 11.37 -14.23
N ALA A 69 -3.15 10.24 -13.55
CA ALA A 69 -2.04 9.37 -13.18
C ALA A 69 -1.38 8.70 -14.39
N MET A 70 -0.05 8.75 -14.44
CA MET A 70 0.76 8.06 -15.42
C MET A 70 1.05 6.64 -14.96
N ARG A 71 0.99 5.68 -15.88
CA ARG A 71 1.36 4.30 -15.60
C ARG A 71 2.89 4.20 -15.61
N VAL A 72 3.46 3.64 -14.54
CA VAL A 72 4.88 3.30 -14.51
C VAL A 72 5.14 2.06 -15.36
N ASP A 73 6.18 2.13 -16.18
CA ASP A 73 6.82 0.95 -16.72
C ASP A 73 7.96 0.55 -15.78
N LEU A 74 7.79 -0.58 -15.08
CA LEU A 74 8.76 -1.05 -14.11
C LEU A 74 10.08 -1.50 -14.76
N PHE A 75 10.11 -1.68 -16.09
CA PHE A 75 11.29 -2.09 -16.83
C PHE A 75 12.08 -0.92 -17.44
N ASP A 76 11.55 0.30 -17.40
CA ASP A 76 12.17 1.48 -18.05
C ASP A 76 12.06 2.77 -17.20
N LEU A 77 12.21 2.62 -15.88
CA LEU A 77 12.06 3.72 -14.92
C LEU A 77 13.02 4.89 -15.17
N GLU A 78 14.25 4.61 -15.57
CA GLU A 78 15.30 5.61 -15.76
C GLU A 78 14.96 6.56 -16.91
N THR A 79 14.55 6.01 -18.06
CA THR A 79 14.09 6.78 -19.21
C THR A 79 12.82 7.56 -18.89
N GLN A 80 11.89 6.96 -18.15
CA GLN A 80 10.67 7.66 -17.72
C GLN A 80 10.98 8.85 -16.81
N ALA A 81 11.87 8.66 -15.83
CA ALA A 81 12.30 9.70 -14.90
C ALA A 81 13.03 10.86 -15.59
N ALA A 82 13.77 10.59 -16.67
CA ALA A 82 14.50 11.61 -17.43
C ALA A 82 13.61 12.70 -18.05
N ASN A 83 12.30 12.45 -18.19
CA ASN A 83 11.34 13.42 -18.72
C ASN A 83 10.90 14.48 -17.69
N TYR A 84 11.34 14.36 -16.44
CA TYR A 84 10.88 15.19 -15.34
C TYR A 84 12.01 16.03 -14.75
N GLY A 85 11.68 17.25 -14.33
CA GLY A 85 12.59 18.11 -13.56
C GLY A 85 12.87 17.52 -12.19
N LYS A 86 14.04 17.82 -11.61
CA LYS A 86 14.45 17.32 -10.28
C LYS A 86 13.57 17.85 -9.14
N ASP A 87 12.80 18.90 -9.39
CA ASP A 87 11.83 19.51 -8.49
C ASP A 87 10.43 18.88 -8.58
N THR A 88 10.25 17.87 -9.45
CA THR A 88 8.97 17.16 -9.59
C THR A 88 8.67 16.36 -8.33
N THR A 89 7.49 16.57 -7.77
CA THR A 89 6.96 15.77 -6.66
C THR A 89 6.17 14.59 -7.22
N PHE A 90 6.63 13.38 -6.91
CA PHE A 90 5.93 12.15 -7.31
C PHE A 90 5.05 11.63 -6.16
N ILE A 91 3.81 11.29 -6.48
CA ILE A 91 2.88 10.59 -5.59
C ILE A 91 2.59 9.22 -6.19
N ILE A 92 3.09 8.18 -5.54
CA ILE A 92 3.02 6.78 -6.03
C ILE A 92 1.88 6.06 -5.32
N TYR A 93 1.08 5.30 -6.06
CA TYR A 93 -0.02 4.49 -5.53
C TYR A 93 -0.20 3.14 -6.24
#